data_AF-A0A7T2RZL8-F1
#
_entry.id   AF-A0A7T2RZL8-F1
#
_cell.length_a   1.000
_cell.length_b   1.000
_cell.length_c   1.000
_cell.angle_alpha   90.00
_cell.angle_beta   90.00
_cell.angle_gamma   90.00
#
_symmetry.space_group_name_H-M   'P 1'
#
loop_
_entity.id
_entity.type
_entity.pdbx_description
1 polymer ?
#
loop_
_entity_poly.entity_id
_entity_poly.type
_entity_poly.pdbx_seq_one_letter_code
_entity_poly.pdbx_strand_id
1 'polypeptide(L)'
;MALILVLWIVAALAIFASSLGGVVRQEAAVGGVTRQLAQGRALGEAAIYQVLQRMAVKPADFREFSVVPVSLGGAVVEVDIIPWSGLVNINGASSTLLSALLTQVAGLGQGPAEVLAQAIVQARTGDGQRRVLRPAWETPEDLLQVPGMTYDIYSRLRDFVVADVSARSSINPAAAPAQLQPWLERADGVAAFRQTTISSRYSLVAKVPFGGGSGVRLVRQVDVQGGTANRRLPWVIFSASQAWVGRM
;
A
#
# COMPACT_ATOMS: atom_id res chain seq x y z
N MET A 1 19.80 -23.83 -59.71
CA MET A 1 19.63 -22.45 -59.20
C MET A 1 18.22 -22.18 -58.65
N ALA A 2 17.14 -22.59 -59.31
CA ALA A 2 15.77 -22.35 -58.84
C ALA A 2 15.42 -22.94 -57.45
N LEU A 3 15.99 -24.10 -57.10
CA LEU A 3 15.66 -24.82 -55.86
C LEU A 3 16.12 -24.08 -54.57
N ILE A 4 17.24 -23.36 -54.65
CA ILE A 4 17.75 -22.52 -53.54
C ILE A 4 16.77 -21.36 -53.29
N LEU A 5 16.25 -20.75 -54.33
CA LEU A 5 15.33 -19.60 -54.25
C LEU A 5 14.00 -19.99 -53.58
N VAL A 6 13.48 -21.16 -53.91
CA VAL A 6 12.29 -21.73 -53.26
C VAL A 6 12.54 -21.99 -51.77
N LEU A 7 13.69 -22.57 -51.42
CA LEU A 7 14.05 -22.82 -50.02
C LEU A 7 14.09 -21.53 -49.20
N TRP A 8 14.67 -20.46 -49.74
CA TRP A 8 14.70 -19.15 -49.09
C TRP A 8 13.31 -18.54 -48.89
N ILE A 9 12.41 -18.71 -49.86
CA ILE A 9 11.02 -18.23 -49.74
C ILE A 9 10.28 -18.99 -48.66
N VAL A 10 10.42 -20.32 -48.60
CA VAL A 10 9.77 -21.14 -47.54
C VAL A 10 10.33 -20.79 -46.16
N ALA A 11 11.64 -20.57 -46.04
CA ALA A 11 12.26 -20.13 -44.79
C ALA A 11 11.75 -18.75 -44.34
N ALA A 12 11.67 -17.78 -45.26
CA ALA A 12 11.13 -16.46 -44.96
C ALA A 12 9.65 -16.52 -44.55
N LEU A 13 8.85 -17.36 -45.21
CA LEU A 13 7.44 -17.58 -44.89
C LEU A 13 7.27 -18.22 -43.50
N ALA A 14 8.11 -19.19 -43.14
CA ALA A 14 8.09 -19.85 -41.83
C ALA A 14 8.45 -18.87 -40.70
N ILE A 15 9.46 -18.02 -40.90
CA ILE A 15 9.83 -16.97 -39.95
C ILE A 15 8.68 -15.97 -39.78
N PHE A 16 8.06 -15.54 -40.87
CA PHE A 16 6.94 -14.59 -40.82
C PHE A 16 5.71 -15.17 -40.11
N ALA A 17 5.37 -16.43 -40.38
CA ALA A 17 4.27 -17.12 -39.70
C ALA A 17 4.53 -17.28 -38.19
N SER A 18 5.76 -17.62 -37.80
CA SER A 18 6.15 -17.70 -36.38
C SER A 18 6.13 -16.34 -35.69
N SER A 19 6.50 -15.27 -36.40
CA SER A 19 6.49 -13.89 -35.90
C SER A 19 5.06 -13.38 -35.62
N LEU A 20 4.13 -13.54 -36.56
CA LEU A 20 2.74 -13.10 -36.37
C LEU A 20 2.03 -13.87 -35.24
N GLY A 21 2.29 -15.18 -35.10
CA GLY A 21 1.71 -15.99 -34.05
C GLY A 21 2.10 -15.55 -32.63
N GLY A 22 3.33 -15.03 -32.46
CA GLY A 22 3.79 -14.45 -31.20
C GLY A 22 3.11 -13.12 -30.87
N VAL A 23 2.99 -12.24 -31.86
CA VAL A 23 2.37 -10.90 -31.71
C VAL A 23 0.90 -11.01 -31.31
N VAL A 24 0.12 -11.88 -31.97
CA VAL A 24 -1.31 -12.07 -31.66
C VAL A 24 -1.53 -12.60 -30.24
N ARG A 25 -0.67 -13.53 -29.77
CA ARG A 25 -0.74 -14.03 -28.39
C ARG A 25 -0.39 -12.96 -27.37
N GLN A 26 0.56 -12.09 -27.69
CA GLN A 26 0.96 -10.99 -26.83
C GLN A 26 -0.10 -9.89 -26.75
N GLU A 27 -0.71 -9.51 -27.88
CA GLU A 27 -1.85 -8.58 -27.90
C GLU A 27 -3.05 -9.14 -27.14
N ALA A 28 -3.36 -10.43 -27.28
CA ALA A 28 -4.42 -11.10 -26.54
C ALA A 28 -4.14 -11.12 -25.02
N ALA A 29 -2.89 -11.32 -24.59
CA ALA A 29 -2.49 -11.28 -23.19
C ALA A 29 -2.66 -9.86 -22.60
N VAL A 30 -2.22 -8.82 -23.30
CA VAL A 30 -2.36 -7.41 -22.88
C VAL A 30 -3.85 -6.99 -22.81
N GLY A 31 -4.67 -7.42 -23.78
CA GLY A 31 -6.12 -7.19 -23.76
C GLY A 31 -6.81 -7.89 -22.58
N GLY A 32 -6.37 -9.11 -22.24
CA GLY A 32 -6.84 -9.85 -21.07
C GLY A 32 -6.54 -9.14 -19.75
N VAL A 33 -5.30 -8.68 -19.54
CA VAL A 33 -4.88 -7.97 -18.32
C VAL A 33 -5.65 -6.67 -18.13
N THR A 34 -5.85 -5.89 -19.21
CA THR A 34 -6.59 -4.62 -19.14
C THR A 34 -8.04 -4.84 -18.69
N ARG A 35 -8.70 -5.88 -19.23
CA ARG A 35 -10.05 -6.27 -18.80
C ARG A 35 -10.08 -6.74 -17.35
N GLN A 36 -9.12 -7.57 -16.94
CA GLN A 36 -8.99 -8.05 -15.57
C GLN A 36 -8.74 -6.89 -14.60
N LEU A 37 -7.91 -5.91 -14.95
CA LEU A 37 -7.71 -4.71 -14.14
C LEU A 37 -9.01 -3.91 -13.94
N ALA A 38 -9.78 -3.70 -15.01
CA ALA A 38 -11.07 -2.99 -14.92
C ALA A 38 -12.08 -3.76 -14.05
N GLN A 39 -12.20 -5.07 -14.25
CA GLN A 39 -13.09 -5.93 -13.46
C GLN A 39 -12.64 -5.99 -12.00
N GLY A 40 -11.35 -6.18 -11.76
CA GLY A 40 -10.76 -6.24 -10.42
C GLY A 40 -10.94 -4.93 -9.68
N ARG A 41 -10.81 -3.79 -10.38
CA ARG A 41 -11.09 -2.49 -9.81
C ARG A 41 -12.55 -2.37 -9.37
N ALA A 42 -13.49 -2.73 -10.23
CA ALA A 42 -14.91 -2.65 -9.91
C ALA A 42 -15.30 -3.54 -8.71
N LEU A 43 -14.81 -4.79 -8.68
CA LEU A 43 -15.04 -5.71 -7.56
C LEU A 43 -14.41 -5.21 -6.26
N GLY A 44 -13.16 -4.73 -6.31
CA GLY A 44 -12.48 -4.21 -5.14
C GLY A 44 -13.10 -2.93 -4.60
N GLU A 45 -13.52 -2.01 -5.47
CA GLU A 45 -14.23 -0.79 -5.05
C GLU A 45 -15.57 -1.14 -4.41
N ALA A 46 -16.37 -2.03 -5.02
CA ALA A 46 -17.62 -2.49 -4.42
C ALA A 46 -17.41 -3.11 -3.03
N ALA A 47 -16.36 -3.93 -2.86
CA ALA A 47 -16.04 -4.54 -1.57
C ALA A 47 -15.67 -3.49 -0.52
N ILE A 48 -14.82 -2.52 -0.90
CA ILE A 48 -14.44 -1.41 -0.02
C ILE A 48 -15.66 -0.58 0.39
N TYR A 49 -16.54 -0.21 -0.55
CA TYR A 49 -17.74 0.56 -0.21
C TYR A 49 -18.69 -0.19 0.72
N GLN A 50 -18.84 -1.51 0.55
CA GLN A 50 -19.64 -2.32 1.47
C GLN A 50 -19.03 -2.38 2.88
N VAL A 51 -17.70 -2.45 2.99
CA VAL A 51 -17.00 -2.36 4.28
C VAL A 51 -17.18 -0.97 4.89
N LEU A 52 -17.02 0.10 4.12
CA LEU A 52 -17.20 1.47 4.59
C LEU A 52 -18.61 1.73 5.13
N GLN A 53 -19.64 1.15 4.51
CA GLN A 53 -21.01 1.19 5.03
C GLN A 53 -21.10 0.52 6.40
N ARG A 54 -20.48 -0.65 6.61
CA ARG A 54 -20.44 -1.33 7.92
C ARG A 54 -19.70 -0.48 8.95
N MET A 55 -18.55 0.09 8.58
CA MET A 55 -17.76 0.98 9.43
C MET A 55 -18.53 2.24 9.82
N ALA A 56 -19.33 2.81 8.92
CA ALA A 56 -20.15 3.98 9.21
C ALA A 56 -21.23 3.71 10.26
N VAL A 57 -21.77 2.47 10.31
CA VAL A 57 -22.77 2.07 11.32
C VAL A 57 -22.11 1.71 12.66
N LYS A 58 -21.00 0.96 12.61
CA LYS A 58 -20.29 0.45 13.80
C LYS A 58 -18.78 0.73 13.72
N PRO A 59 -18.33 1.99 13.84
CA PRO A 59 -16.92 2.33 13.69
C PRO A 59 -16.05 1.75 14.81
N ALA A 60 -16.63 1.44 15.96
CA ALA A 60 -15.91 0.84 17.09
C ALA A 60 -15.40 -0.57 16.81
N ASP A 61 -16.08 -1.34 15.96
CA ASP A 61 -15.73 -2.73 15.62
C ASP A 61 -14.44 -2.82 14.78
N PHE A 62 -13.95 -1.69 14.25
CA PHE A 62 -12.84 -1.63 13.31
C PHE A 62 -11.63 -0.86 13.84
N ARG A 63 -11.50 -0.69 15.17
CA ARG A 63 -10.38 0.02 15.80
C ARG A 63 -9.06 -0.75 15.80
N GLU A 64 -9.12 -2.03 15.47
CA GLU A 64 -8.00 -2.96 15.38
C GLU A 64 -7.82 -3.44 13.94
N PHE A 65 -6.67 -4.03 13.64
CA PHE A 65 -6.44 -4.66 12.36
C PHE A 65 -7.45 -5.79 12.17
N SER A 66 -8.16 -5.77 11.05
CA SER A 66 -9.14 -6.81 10.73
C SER A 66 -9.16 -7.09 9.24
N VAL A 67 -9.53 -8.32 8.89
CA VAL A 67 -9.73 -8.74 7.50
C VAL A 67 -11.20 -9.11 7.34
N VAL A 68 -11.89 -8.44 6.44
CA VAL A 68 -13.31 -8.65 6.18
C VAL A 68 -13.48 -9.32 4.81
N PRO A 69 -13.98 -10.56 4.75
CA PRO A 69 -14.37 -11.16 3.49
C PRO A 69 -15.68 -10.55 2.99
N VAL A 70 -15.70 -10.17 1.71
CA VAL A 70 -16.87 -9.62 1.03
C VAL A 70 -17.20 -10.46 -0.20
N SER A 71 -18.37 -11.10 -0.18
CA SER A 71 -18.86 -11.89 -1.31
C SER A 71 -19.55 -10.99 -2.34
N LEU A 72 -19.01 -10.95 -3.57
CA LEU A 72 -19.52 -10.15 -4.69
C LEU A 72 -19.55 -10.99 -5.97
N GLY A 73 -20.74 -11.21 -6.53
CA GLY A 73 -20.89 -11.88 -7.83
C GLY A 73 -20.22 -13.26 -7.93
N GLY A 74 -20.20 -14.02 -6.82
CA GLY A 74 -19.56 -15.34 -6.76
C GLY A 74 -18.06 -15.33 -6.44
N ALA A 75 -17.42 -14.16 -6.38
CA ALA A 75 -16.06 -14.00 -5.89
C ALA A 75 -16.05 -13.56 -4.41
N VAL A 76 -15.02 -13.96 -3.67
CA VAL A 76 -14.75 -13.44 -2.33
C VAL A 76 -13.57 -12.50 -2.42
N VAL A 77 -13.77 -11.24 -2.03
CA VAL A 77 -12.74 -10.22 -1.94
C VAL A 77 -12.39 -10.03 -0.47
N GLU A 78 -11.13 -10.25 -0.12
CA GLU A 78 -10.64 -9.94 1.23
C GLU A 78 -10.27 -8.45 1.30
N VAL A 79 -10.82 -7.76 2.30
CA VAL A 79 -10.51 -6.36 2.58
C VAL A 79 -9.78 -6.27 3.91
N ASP A 80 -8.49 -5.95 3.86
CA ASP A 80 -7.75 -5.60 5.08
C ASP A 80 -8.15 -4.19 5.50
N ILE A 81 -8.43 -4.02 6.79
CA ILE A 81 -8.77 -2.74 7.40
C ILE A 81 -7.66 -2.41 8.38
N ILE A 82 -6.90 -1.36 8.04
CA ILE A 82 -5.72 -0.95 8.80
C ILE A 82 -5.97 0.45 9.36
N PRO A 83 -6.28 0.59 10.65
CA PRO A 83 -6.36 1.91 11.28
C PRO A 83 -4.99 2.59 11.22
N TRP A 84 -4.97 3.88 10.91
CA TRP A 84 -3.71 4.64 10.84
C TRP A 84 -2.97 4.68 12.17
N SER A 85 -3.64 4.43 13.31
CA SER A 85 -2.99 4.30 14.62
C SER A 85 -2.03 3.09 14.68
N GLY A 86 -2.21 2.08 13.82
CA GLY A 86 -1.30 0.93 13.70
C GLY A 86 -0.13 1.15 12.73
N LEU A 87 -0.02 2.33 12.13
CA LEU A 87 1.04 2.69 11.19
C LEU A 87 1.97 3.73 11.81
N VAL A 88 3.24 3.70 11.43
CA VAL A 88 4.23 4.67 11.90
C VAL A 88 4.00 6.00 11.20
N ASN A 89 3.66 7.03 11.98
CA ASN A 89 3.47 8.36 11.42
C ASN A 89 4.81 9.08 11.30
N ILE A 90 5.28 9.29 10.08
CA ILE A 90 6.60 9.85 9.83
C ILE A 90 6.71 11.28 10.41
N ASN A 91 5.63 12.06 10.36
CA ASN A 91 5.62 13.43 10.90
C ASN A 91 5.75 13.50 12.44
N GLY A 92 5.56 12.40 13.18
CA GLY A 92 5.66 12.38 14.65
C GLY A 92 6.60 11.33 15.23
N ALA A 93 7.00 10.32 14.46
CA ALA A 93 7.82 9.23 14.94
C ALA A 93 9.20 9.71 15.45
N SER A 94 9.67 9.06 16.51
CA SER A 94 11.02 9.26 17.04
C SER A 94 12.06 8.60 16.13
N SER A 95 13.31 9.06 16.21
CA SER A 95 14.42 8.40 15.49
C SER A 95 14.57 6.93 15.92
N THR A 96 14.35 6.62 17.20
CA THR A 96 14.38 5.24 17.71
C THR A 96 13.31 4.35 17.06
N LEU A 97 12.06 4.82 16.97
CA LEU A 97 10.98 4.06 16.34
C LEU A 97 11.22 3.87 14.84
N LEU A 98 11.71 4.91 14.16
CA LEU A 98 12.06 4.86 12.74
C LEU A 98 13.20 3.88 12.47
N SER A 99 14.26 3.91 13.26
CA SER A 99 15.40 2.98 13.15
C SER A 99 14.96 1.53 13.36
N ALA A 100 14.12 1.29 14.37
CA ALA A 100 13.59 -0.04 14.65
C ALA A 100 12.71 -0.56 13.50
N LEU A 101 11.86 0.31 12.92
CA LEU A 101 11.05 -0.04 11.75
C LEU A 101 11.95 -0.35 10.53
N LEU A 102 12.94 0.52 10.24
CA LEU A 102 13.88 0.35 9.14
C LEU A 102 14.66 -0.97 9.23
N THR A 103 15.11 -1.33 10.43
CA THR A 103 15.74 -2.62 10.68
C THR A 103 14.77 -3.77 10.38
N GLN A 104 13.53 -3.65 10.87
CA GLN A 104 12.53 -4.71 10.76
C GLN A 104 12.02 -4.96 9.33
N VAL A 105 11.67 -3.90 8.59
CA VAL A 105 10.99 -4.05 7.29
C VAL A 105 11.91 -3.83 6.11
N ALA A 106 12.90 -2.94 6.23
CA ALA A 106 13.87 -2.71 5.16
C ALA A 106 15.07 -3.66 5.24
N GLY A 107 15.30 -4.30 6.39
CA GLY A 107 16.43 -5.22 6.61
C GLY A 107 17.77 -4.50 6.72
N LEU A 108 17.75 -3.22 7.09
CA LEU A 108 18.97 -2.45 7.33
C LEU A 108 19.66 -2.92 8.61
N GLY A 109 21.00 -2.87 8.63
CA GLY A 109 21.74 -3.01 9.88
C GLY A 109 21.44 -1.85 10.84
N GLN A 110 21.65 -2.05 12.15
CA GLN A 110 21.33 -1.06 13.18
C GLN A 110 21.96 0.32 12.91
N GLY A 111 23.26 0.39 12.61
CA GLY A 111 23.95 1.65 12.31
C GLY A 111 23.36 2.41 11.11
N PRO A 112 23.26 1.79 9.91
CA PRO A 112 22.59 2.42 8.76
C PRO A 112 21.14 2.84 9.04
N ALA A 113 20.39 2.04 9.80
CA ALA A 113 19.01 2.37 10.18
C ALA A 113 18.94 3.59 11.09
N GLU A 114 19.85 3.72 12.07
CA GLU A 114 19.95 4.90 12.94
C GLU A 114 20.30 6.15 12.16
N VAL A 115 21.29 6.07 11.27
CA VAL A 115 21.71 7.21 10.42
C VAL A 115 20.55 7.68 9.55
N LEU A 116 19.84 6.75 8.87
CA LEU A 116 18.71 7.11 8.03
C LEU A 116 17.54 7.65 8.86
N ALA A 117 17.24 7.07 10.02
CA ALA A 117 16.22 7.57 10.92
C ALA A 117 16.51 9.00 11.42
N GLN A 118 17.77 9.32 11.70
CA GLN A 118 18.19 10.68 12.05
C GLN A 118 18.03 11.62 10.86
N ALA A 119 18.42 11.21 9.65
CA ALA A 119 18.24 12.01 8.43
C ALA A 119 16.76 12.32 8.17
N ILE A 120 15.86 11.35 8.38
CA ILE A 120 14.40 11.54 8.31
C ILE A 120 13.98 12.64 9.30
N VAL A 121 14.35 12.52 10.59
CA VAL A 121 13.98 13.52 11.61
C VAL A 121 14.55 14.90 11.31
N GLN A 122 15.78 15.00 10.82
CA GLN A 122 16.41 16.28 10.44
C GLN A 122 15.69 16.93 9.25
N ALA A 123 15.40 16.16 8.20
CA ALA A 123 14.65 16.62 7.04
C ALA A 123 13.26 17.12 7.42
N ARG A 124 12.61 16.48 8.40
CA ARG A 124 11.31 16.91 8.95
C ARG A 124 11.36 18.28 9.62
N THR A 125 12.42 18.57 10.39
CA THR A 125 12.50 19.80 11.18
C THR A 125 12.92 21.02 10.36
N GLY A 126 13.56 20.80 9.20
CA GLY A 126 14.13 21.86 8.36
C GLY A 126 15.19 22.70 9.08
N ASP A 127 15.71 23.72 8.39
CA ASP A 127 16.68 24.67 8.94
C ASP A 127 15.99 25.72 9.84
N GLY A 128 15.40 25.29 10.96
CA GLY A 128 15.16 26.08 12.19
C GLY A 128 14.43 27.45 12.18
N GLN A 129 14.15 28.10 11.04
CA GLN A 129 13.77 29.53 11.00
C GLN A 129 12.38 29.83 10.44
N ARG A 130 11.65 28.86 9.90
CA ARG A 130 10.24 29.05 9.53
C ARG A 130 9.38 28.04 10.26
N ARG A 131 8.68 28.52 11.28
CA ARG A 131 7.64 27.79 11.99
C ARG A 131 6.60 27.33 10.96
N VAL A 132 6.67 26.06 10.60
CA VAL A 132 5.89 25.47 9.52
C VAL A 132 4.44 25.37 9.99
N LEU A 133 3.54 26.15 9.40
CA LEU A 133 2.08 26.04 9.60
C LEU A 133 1.51 24.76 8.94
N ARG A 134 2.36 23.82 8.52
CA ARG A 134 2.06 22.59 7.76
C ARG A 134 2.87 21.42 8.34
N PRO A 135 2.39 20.17 8.24
CA PRO A 135 3.25 19.01 8.48
C PRO A 135 4.45 19.05 7.53
N ALA A 136 5.57 18.47 7.93
CA ALA A 136 6.78 18.47 7.10
C ALA A 136 6.61 17.63 5.82
N TRP A 137 5.84 16.55 5.92
CA TRP A 137 5.49 15.69 4.80
C TRP A 137 3.98 15.61 4.64
N GLU A 138 3.53 15.72 3.39
CA GLU A 138 2.13 15.57 3.00
C GLU A 138 1.84 14.14 2.58
N THR A 139 2.86 13.43 2.08
CA THR A 139 2.75 12.06 1.60
C THR A 139 3.92 11.19 2.10
N PRO A 140 3.74 9.88 2.29
CA PRO A 140 4.86 8.98 2.58
C PRO A 140 5.97 9.04 1.52
N GLU A 141 5.62 9.28 0.27
CA GLU A 141 6.52 9.40 -0.89
C GLU A 141 7.54 10.54 -0.72
N ASP A 142 7.24 11.56 0.07
CA ASP A 142 8.16 12.66 0.37
C ASP A 142 9.46 12.18 1.04
N LEU A 143 9.44 10.98 1.66
CA LEU A 143 10.64 10.33 2.18
C LEU A 143 11.72 10.11 1.12
N LEU A 144 11.37 10.00 -0.17
CA LEU A 144 12.34 9.84 -1.27
C LEU A 144 13.25 11.06 -1.44
N GLN A 145 12.91 12.20 -0.83
CA GLN A 145 13.75 13.39 -0.80
C GLN A 145 14.81 13.34 0.31
N VAL A 146 14.69 12.41 1.27
CA VAL A 146 15.63 12.28 2.39
C VAL A 146 16.95 11.68 1.91
N PRO A 147 18.10 12.32 2.17
CA PRO A 147 19.40 11.74 1.84
C PRO A 147 19.58 10.34 2.42
N GLY A 148 19.97 9.39 1.57
CA GLY A 148 20.13 7.98 1.96
C GLY A 148 18.85 7.13 1.83
N MET A 149 17.69 7.72 1.57
CA MET A 149 16.49 6.98 1.20
C MET A 149 16.58 6.52 -0.26
N THR A 150 16.43 5.23 -0.49
CA THR A 150 16.35 4.65 -1.84
C THR A 150 14.94 4.15 -2.12
N TYR A 151 14.61 3.96 -3.40
CA TYR A 151 13.33 3.38 -3.77
C TYR A 151 13.15 1.95 -3.20
N ASP A 152 14.20 1.13 -3.13
CA ASP A 152 14.12 -0.21 -2.53
C ASP A 152 13.72 -0.13 -1.05
N ILE A 153 14.39 0.72 -0.26
CA ILE A 153 14.07 0.93 1.16
C ILE A 153 12.64 1.46 1.30
N TYR A 154 12.28 2.50 0.55
CA TYR A 154 10.95 3.10 0.57
C TYR A 154 9.87 2.09 0.19
N SER A 155 10.10 1.25 -0.83
CA SER A 155 9.12 0.28 -1.31
C SER A 155 8.75 -0.78 -0.26
N ARG A 156 9.67 -1.08 0.66
CA ARG A 156 9.44 -1.98 1.81
C ARG A 156 8.77 -1.28 2.98
N LEU A 157 8.96 0.03 3.13
CA LEU A 157 8.35 0.83 4.19
C LEU A 157 6.92 1.26 3.87
N ARG A 158 6.59 1.52 2.60
CA ARG A 158 5.40 2.26 2.17
C ARG A 158 4.08 1.74 2.75
N ASP A 159 3.96 0.44 3.00
CA ASP A 159 2.74 -0.19 3.52
C ASP A 159 2.64 -0.10 5.07
N PHE A 160 3.66 0.45 5.74
CA PHE A 160 3.79 0.54 7.20
C PHE A 160 3.87 1.98 7.74
N VAL A 161 3.91 2.97 6.86
CA VAL A 161 4.08 4.38 7.22
C VAL A 161 2.93 5.23 6.71
N VAL A 162 2.66 6.33 7.40
CA VAL A 162 1.71 7.37 6.98
C VAL A 162 2.28 8.76 7.21
N ALA A 163 1.95 9.72 6.35
CA ALA A 163 2.19 11.13 6.57
C ALA A 163 0.92 11.78 7.10
N ASP A 164 0.68 11.67 8.41
CA ASP A 164 -0.49 12.27 9.03
C ASP A 164 -0.16 13.68 9.56
N VAL A 165 -1.15 14.57 9.55
CA VAL A 165 -1.07 15.91 10.15
C VAL A 165 -0.94 15.85 11.67
N SER A 166 -1.35 14.75 12.29
CA SER A 166 -1.08 14.51 13.71
C SER A 166 0.43 14.42 13.94
N ALA A 167 0.96 14.93 15.04
CA ALA A 167 2.37 14.73 15.42
C ALA A 167 2.54 13.43 16.24
N ARG A 168 1.76 12.38 15.93
CA ARG A 168 1.72 11.15 16.73
C ARG A 168 3.07 10.42 16.68
N SER A 169 3.67 10.20 17.84
CA SER A 169 4.91 9.44 18.01
C SER A 169 4.69 7.98 18.42
N SER A 170 3.45 7.61 18.73
CA SER A 170 3.04 6.28 19.17
C SER A 170 2.41 5.43 18.07
N ILE A 171 2.38 4.12 18.33
CA ILE A 171 1.78 3.09 17.50
C ILE A 171 0.87 2.20 18.36
N ASN A 172 -0.29 1.82 17.83
CA ASN A 172 -1.19 0.88 18.45
C ASN A 172 -0.91 -0.54 17.91
N PRO A 173 -0.38 -1.47 18.73
CA PRO A 173 -0.05 -2.81 18.27
C PRO A 173 -1.25 -3.60 17.73
N ALA A 174 -2.43 -3.46 18.34
CA ALA A 174 -3.63 -4.17 17.89
C ALA A 174 -4.16 -3.65 16.54
N ALA A 175 -3.86 -2.40 16.19
CA ALA A 175 -4.20 -1.81 14.89
C ALA A 175 -3.15 -2.07 13.80
N ALA A 176 -1.96 -2.58 14.17
CA ALA A 176 -0.86 -2.73 13.24
C ALA A 176 -1.13 -3.88 12.25
N PRO A 177 -0.65 -3.77 10.99
CA PRO A 177 -0.73 -4.87 10.04
C PRO A 177 -0.15 -6.16 10.61
N ALA A 178 -0.71 -7.31 10.24
CA ALA A 178 -0.30 -8.63 10.76
C ALA A 178 1.22 -8.90 10.67
N GLN A 179 1.91 -8.32 9.70
CA GLN A 179 3.36 -8.44 9.52
C GLN A 179 4.17 -7.73 10.63
N LEU A 180 3.63 -6.66 11.22
CA LEU A 180 4.29 -5.91 12.29
C LEU A 180 3.91 -6.38 13.69
N GLN A 181 2.75 -7.03 13.87
CA GLN A 181 2.27 -7.44 15.21
C GLN A 181 3.30 -8.28 15.98
N PRO A 182 3.92 -9.34 15.42
CA PRO A 182 4.87 -10.16 16.17
C PRO A 182 6.15 -9.40 16.55
N TRP A 183 6.54 -8.40 15.75
CA TRP A 183 7.67 -7.53 16.05
C TRP A 183 7.29 -6.54 17.16
N LEU A 184 6.12 -5.90 17.04
CA LEU A 184 5.60 -4.99 18.04
C LEU A 184 5.32 -5.66 19.37
N GLU A 185 5.07 -6.97 19.44
CA GLU A 185 4.90 -7.68 20.71
C GLU A 185 6.24 -7.92 21.41
N ARG A 186 7.25 -8.37 20.65
CA ARG A 186 8.54 -8.84 21.20
C ARG A 186 9.60 -7.76 21.36
N ALA A 187 9.55 -6.68 20.58
CA ALA A 187 10.64 -5.72 20.54
C ALA A 187 10.59 -4.75 21.73
N ASP A 188 11.45 -4.98 22.73
CA ASP A 188 11.58 -4.13 23.92
C ASP A 188 11.91 -2.68 23.56
N GLY A 189 12.75 -2.48 22.53
CA GLY A 189 13.15 -1.16 22.04
C GLY A 189 12.01 -0.29 21.48
N VAL A 190 10.84 -0.87 21.20
CA VAL A 190 9.64 -0.12 20.79
C VAL A 190 8.52 -0.13 21.83
N ALA A 191 8.72 -0.76 22.99
CA ALA A 191 7.73 -0.82 24.06
C ALA A 191 7.25 0.56 24.50
N ALA A 192 8.17 1.53 24.60
CA ALA A 192 7.87 2.91 24.98
C ALA A 192 6.93 3.64 24.00
N PHE A 193 6.78 3.17 22.76
CA PHE A 193 5.92 3.80 21.75
C PHE A 193 4.55 3.12 21.60
N ARG A 194 4.31 2.00 22.29
CA ARG A 194 3.05 1.26 22.23
C ARG A 194 1.97 2.01 23.00
N GLN A 195 0.91 2.43 22.32
CA GLN A 195 -0.24 3.10 22.96
C GLN A 195 -1.55 2.70 22.27
N THR A 196 -2.61 2.54 23.06
CA THR A 196 -3.97 2.25 22.56
C THR A 196 -4.64 3.51 22.02
N THR A 197 -4.05 4.11 20.97
CA THR A 197 -4.61 5.27 20.28
C THR A 197 -5.61 4.83 19.22
N ILE A 198 -6.72 5.57 19.11
CA ILE A 198 -7.75 5.37 18.09
C ILE A 198 -7.54 6.39 16.96
N SER A 199 -7.79 5.99 15.72
CA SER A 199 -7.79 6.88 14.57
C SER A 199 -9.15 6.83 13.87
N SER A 200 -9.59 7.96 13.29
CA SER A 200 -10.69 8.00 12.33
C SER A 200 -10.22 7.67 10.92
N ARG A 201 -8.90 7.60 10.68
CA ARG A 201 -8.31 7.34 9.38
C ARG A 201 -7.89 5.89 9.24
N TYR A 202 -8.13 5.35 8.06
CA TYR A 202 -7.91 3.95 7.74
C TYR A 202 -7.29 3.80 6.35
N SER A 203 -6.51 2.75 6.19
CA SER A 203 -6.11 2.21 4.89
C SER A 203 -6.91 0.92 4.67
N LEU A 204 -7.77 0.92 3.65
CA LEU A 204 -8.50 -0.27 3.23
C LEU A 204 -7.80 -0.89 2.03
N VAL A 205 -7.47 -2.17 2.13
CA VAL A 205 -6.74 -2.91 1.10
C VAL A 205 -7.61 -4.06 0.59
N ALA A 206 -8.20 -3.91 -0.58
CA ALA A 206 -8.93 -5.00 -1.22
C ALA A 206 -7.99 -5.84 -2.08
N LYS A 207 -8.00 -7.15 -1.84
CA LYS A 207 -7.27 -8.15 -2.62
C LYS A 207 -8.27 -8.91 -3.48
N VAL A 208 -8.26 -8.64 -4.79
CA VAL A 208 -9.16 -9.29 -5.74
C VAL A 208 -8.38 -10.40 -6.45
N PRO A 209 -8.64 -11.68 -6.14
CA PRO A 209 -7.93 -12.78 -6.76
C PRO A 209 -8.44 -13.03 -8.18
N PHE A 210 -7.52 -13.40 -9.06
CA PHE A 210 -7.78 -13.99 -10.37
C PHE A 210 -7.18 -15.39 -10.44
N GLY A 211 -7.53 -16.14 -11.49
CA GLY A 211 -6.94 -17.45 -11.75
C GLY A 211 -5.41 -17.38 -11.90
N GLY A 212 -4.73 -18.47 -11.59
CA GLY A 212 -3.27 -18.59 -11.79
C GLY A 212 -2.42 -17.79 -10.80
N GLY A 213 -2.96 -17.41 -9.64
CA GLY A 213 -2.21 -16.68 -8.60
C GLY A 213 -2.00 -15.20 -8.92
N SER A 214 -2.68 -14.69 -9.95
CA SER A 214 -2.73 -13.27 -10.27
C SER A 214 -3.87 -12.57 -9.51
N GLY A 215 -3.86 -11.25 -9.47
CA GLY A 215 -4.89 -10.47 -8.80
C GLY A 215 -4.67 -8.97 -8.92
N VAL A 216 -5.59 -8.22 -8.32
CA VAL A 216 -5.47 -6.76 -8.22
C VAL A 216 -5.56 -6.38 -6.76
N ARG A 217 -4.60 -5.57 -6.32
CA ARG A 217 -4.60 -4.93 -5.01
C ARG A 217 -5.07 -3.50 -5.16
N LEU A 218 -6.14 -3.14 -4.45
CA LEU A 218 -6.63 -1.77 -4.37
C LEU A 218 -6.37 -1.25 -2.97
N VAL A 219 -5.87 -0.01 -2.89
CA VAL A 219 -5.72 0.69 -1.61
C VAL A 219 -6.55 1.96 -1.64
N ARG A 220 -7.32 2.18 -0.57
CA ARG A 220 -8.05 3.43 -0.33
C ARG A 220 -7.69 3.94 1.05
N GLN A 221 -7.21 5.18 1.13
CA GLN A 221 -7.06 5.86 2.40
C GLN A 221 -8.27 6.74 2.63
N VAL A 222 -8.88 6.56 3.79
CA VAL A 222 -10.19 7.14 4.12
C VAL A 222 -10.17 7.77 5.50
N ASP A 223 -10.97 8.81 5.67
CA ASP A 223 -11.36 9.34 6.98
C ASP A 223 -12.82 8.99 7.21
N VAL A 224 -13.12 8.15 8.21
CA VAL A 224 -14.48 7.74 8.57
C VAL A 224 -14.94 8.62 9.72
N GLN A 225 -15.84 9.55 9.41
CA GLN A 225 -16.39 10.49 10.39
C GLN A 225 -17.63 9.86 11.03
N GLY A 226 -17.55 9.55 12.31
CA GLY A 226 -18.72 9.08 13.06
C GLY A 226 -19.77 10.19 13.16
N GLY A 227 -20.98 9.95 12.66
CA GLY A 227 -22.12 10.85 12.87
C GLY A 227 -23.02 11.02 11.64
N THR A 228 -24.32 10.88 11.85
CA THR A 228 -25.41 11.01 10.87
C THR A 228 -25.85 12.47 10.60
N ALA A 229 -25.09 13.45 11.10
CA ALA A 229 -25.57 14.83 11.26
C ALA A 229 -25.47 15.72 10.01
N ASN A 230 -25.00 15.22 8.87
CA ASN A 230 -24.90 16.04 7.66
C ASN A 230 -25.26 15.23 6.40
N ARG A 231 -25.82 15.88 5.38
CA ARG A 231 -26.14 15.30 4.05
C ARG A 231 -24.91 14.82 3.25
N ARG A 232 -23.79 14.55 3.92
CA ARG A 232 -22.52 14.08 3.34
C ARG A 232 -22.37 12.59 3.62
N LEU A 233 -21.60 11.90 2.78
CA LEU A 233 -21.19 10.53 3.08
C LEU A 233 -20.46 10.49 4.43
N PRO A 234 -20.63 9.44 5.25
CA PRO A 234 -19.99 9.32 6.56
C PRO A 234 -18.49 8.98 6.47
N TRP A 235 -17.90 9.08 5.28
CA TRP A 235 -16.48 8.93 5.04
C TRP A 235 -16.02 9.83 3.88
N VAL A 236 -14.73 10.13 3.85
CA VAL A 236 -14.04 10.81 2.76
C VAL A 236 -12.87 9.96 2.30
N ILE A 237 -12.75 9.75 0.99
CA ILE A 237 -11.57 9.12 0.37
C ILE A 237 -10.64 10.24 -0.07
N PHE A 238 -9.39 10.21 0.38
CA PHE A 238 -8.39 11.23 0.03
C PHE A 238 -7.16 10.65 -0.69
N SER A 239 -6.99 9.33 -0.71
CA SER A 239 -6.01 8.65 -1.56
C SER A 239 -6.57 7.35 -2.13
N ALA A 240 -6.25 7.08 -3.39
CA ALA A 240 -6.66 5.89 -4.12
C ALA A 240 -5.54 5.39 -5.02
N SER A 241 -5.15 4.14 -4.84
CA SER A 241 -4.17 3.47 -5.71
C SER A 241 -4.62 2.05 -6.04
N GLN A 242 -4.03 1.49 -7.09
CA GLN A 242 -4.25 0.11 -7.51
C GLN A 242 -2.97 -0.45 -8.13
N ALA A 243 -2.73 -1.74 -7.96
CA ALA A 243 -1.61 -2.44 -8.55
C ALA A 243 -2.01 -3.86 -8.96
N TRP A 244 -1.43 -4.34 -10.06
CA TRP A 244 -1.45 -5.76 -10.42
C TRP A 244 -0.57 -6.56 -9.46
N VAL A 245 -1.01 -7.76 -9.11
CA VAL A 245 -0.26 -8.72 -8.30
C VAL A 245 -0.14 -10.02 -9.09
N GLY A 246 1.07 -10.56 -9.21
CA GLY A 246 1.36 -11.77 -9.98
C GLY A 246 2.13 -11.49 -11.28
N ARG A 247 2.44 -12.55 -12.03
CA ARG A 247 3.09 -12.41 -13.35
C ARG A 247 2.09 -11.83 -14.35
N MET A 248 2.58 -11.00 -15.26
CA MET A 248 1.85 -10.56 -16.45
C MET A 248 2.00 -11.56 -17.58
#